data_AF-A0A0M4I3Z0-F1
#
_entry.id   AF-A0A0M4I3Z0-F1
#
_cell.length_a   1.000
_cell.length_b   1.000
_cell.length_c   1.000
_cell.angle_alpha   90.00
_cell.angle_beta   90.00
_cell.angle_gamma   90.00
#
_symmetry.space_group_name_H-M   'P 1'
#
loop_
_entity.id
_entity.type
_entity.pdbx_description
1 polymer ?
#
loop_
_entity_poly.entity_id
_entity_poly.type
_entity_poly.pdbx_seq_one_letter_code
_entity_poly.pdbx_strand_id
1 'polypeptide(L)'
;MNQLFQGIVALFLLACQATGLSYAELNILVYCALVPLSWILLVVWRDKRFWPVLLAQLLVFLFLLRHFRLGAAGQHFYNYNITVLEKMGRTTGLGYVAVSLLMGVLIPVISLALLLGAPRRWAAGLYLVFVAALVAYFLLGQSYTAMAAPGL
;
A
#
# COMPACT_ATOMS: atom_id res chain seq x y z
N MET A 1 -7.78 15.81 12.45
CA MET A 1 -7.10 15.29 11.25
C MET A 1 -5.59 15.53 11.25
N ASN A 2 -5.12 16.77 11.44
CA ASN A 2 -3.67 17.08 11.41
C ASN A 2 -2.83 16.30 12.42
N GLN A 3 -3.29 16.15 13.67
CA GLN A 3 -2.53 15.39 14.68
C GLN A 3 -2.40 13.89 14.34
N LEU A 4 -3.47 13.27 13.83
CA LEU A 4 -3.44 11.86 13.41
C LEU A 4 -2.53 11.66 12.20
N PHE A 5 -2.59 12.56 11.21
CA PHE A 5 -1.67 12.53 10.07
C PHE A 5 -0.22 12.71 10.51
N GLN A 6 0.07 13.68 11.37
CA GLN A 6 1.41 13.90 11.93
C GLN A 6 1.92 12.68 12.72
N GLY A 7 1.07 12.04 13.51
CA GLY A 7 1.42 10.81 14.23
C GLY A 7 1.77 9.65 13.29
N ILE A 8 0.99 9.46 12.22
CA ILE A 8 1.28 8.44 11.20
C ILE A 8 2.60 8.74 10.48
N VAL A 9 2.84 10.00 10.11
CA VAL A 9 4.10 10.43 9.47
C VAL A 9 5.28 10.20 10.41
N ALA A 10 5.16 10.54 11.70
CA ALA A 10 6.22 10.33 12.68
C ALA A 10 6.56 8.83 12.84
N LEU A 11 5.54 7.97 12.91
CA LEU A 11 5.73 6.52 12.94
C LEU A 11 6.43 6.01 11.68
N PHE A 12 6.05 6.51 10.50
CA PHE A 12 6.71 6.19 9.24
C PHE A 12 8.19 6.60 9.25
N LEU A 13 8.51 7.81 9.72
CA LEU A 13 9.89 8.30 9.81
C LEU A 13 10.72 7.47 10.78
N LEU A 14 10.17 7.06 11.93
CA LEU A 14 10.83 6.15 12.86
C LEU A 14 11.11 4.79 12.20
N ALA A 15 10.15 4.25 11.46
CA ALA A 15 10.33 3.00 10.73
C ALA A 15 11.36 3.12 9.59
N CYS A 16 11.44 4.28 8.91
CA CYS A 16 12.50 4.57 7.94
C CYS A 16 13.88 4.52 8.60
N GLN A 17 14.03 5.12 9.78
CA GLN A 17 15.29 5.08 10.54
C GLN A 17 15.66 3.65 10.95
N ALA A 18 14.69 2.85 11.42
CA ALA A 18 14.93 1.48 11.85
C ALA A 18 15.29 0.53 10.71
N THR A 19 14.72 0.73 9.52
CA THR A 19 14.92 -0.14 8.34
C THR A 19 16.01 0.38 7.40
N GLY A 20 16.38 1.65 7.52
CA GLY A 20 17.24 2.36 6.57
C GLY A 20 16.58 2.59 5.20
N LEU A 21 15.28 2.33 5.04
CA LEU A 21 14.53 2.59 3.81
C LEU A 21 14.16 4.08 3.71
N SER A 22 14.08 4.59 2.48
CA SER A 22 13.48 5.91 2.26
C SER A 22 11.97 5.88 2.54
N TYR A 23 11.39 7.06 2.78
CA TYR A 23 9.93 7.18 2.97
C TYR A 23 9.15 6.58 1.78
N ALA A 24 9.60 6.83 0.56
CA ALA A 24 9.00 6.30 -0.66
C ALA A 24 9.06 4.75 -0.70
N GLU A 25 10.22 4.17 -0.41
CA GLU A 25 10.40 2.72 -0.38
C GLU A 25 9.58 2.05 0.72
N LEU A 26 9.55 2.64 1.92
CA LEU A 26 8.74 2.14 3.02
C LEU A 26 7.23 2.22 2.68
N ASN A 27 6.80 3.30 2.04
CA ASN A 27 5.41 3.47 1.60
C ASN A 27 5.01 2.35 0.62
N ILE A 28 5.86 2.06 -0.36
CA ILE A 28 5.67 0.93 -1.29
C ILE A 28 5.61 -0.39 -0.53
N LEU A 29 6.55 -0.64 0.38
CA LEU A 29 6.61 -1.89 1.13
C LEU A 29 5.34 -2.10 1.99
N VAL A 30 4.81 -1.03 2.58
CA VAL A 30 3.55 -1.09 3.33
C VAL A 30 2.38 -1.44 2.40
N TYR A 31 2.18 -0.71 1.31
CA TYR A 31 1.00 -0.91 0.45
C TYR A 31 1.08 -2.16 -0.43
N CYS A 32 2.26 -2.46 -0.99
CA CYS A 32 2.43 -3.56 -1.94
C CYS A 32 2.80 -4.88 -1.27
N ALA A 33 3.20 -4.89 0.01
CA ALA A 33 3.58 -6.13 0.69
C ALA A 33 2.89 -6.31 2.05
N LEU A 34 2.92 -5.33 2.96
CA LEU A 34 2.32 -5.47 4.28
C LEU A 34 0.79 -5.60 4.23
N VAL A 35 0.12 -4.78 3.41
CA VAL A 35 -1.35 -4.87 3.26
C VAL A 35 -1.76 -6.24 2.66
N PRO A 36 -1.18 -6.72 1.55
CA PRO A 36 -1.41 -8.10 1.08
C PRO A 36 -1.14 -9.17 2.13
N LEU A 37 -0.07 -9.02 2.92
CA LEU A 37 0.26 -9.97 3.98
C LEU A 37 -0.84 -10.01 5.06
N SER A 38 -1.39 -8.85 5.45
CA SER A 38 -2.51 -8.80 6.40
C SER A 38 -3.77 -9.50 5.87
N TRP A 39 -3.98 -9.46 4.55
CA TRP A 39 -5.12 -10.09 3.89
C TRP A 39 -4.97 -11.61 3.81
N ILE A 40 -3.81 -12.11 3.38
CA ILE A 40 -3.60 -13.55 3.32
C ILE A 40 -3.64 -14.17 4.72
N LEU A 41 -3.22 -13.46 5.76
CA LEU A 41 -3.39 -13.89 7.15
C LEU A 41 -4.87 -14.14 7.48
N LEU A 42 -5.76 -13.24 7.06
CA LEU A 42 -7.20 -13.42 7.22
C LEU A 42 -7.72 -14.62 6.40
N VAL A 43 -7.29 -14.74 5.15
CA VAL A 43 -7.67 -15.88 4.30
C VAL A 43 -7.22 -17.19 4.94
N VAL A 44 -6.00 -17.29 5.47
CA VAL A 44 -5.49 -18.49 6.15
C VAL A 44 -6.21 -18.75 7.46
N TRP A 45 -6.57 -17.71 8.21
CA TRP A 45 -7.40 -17.87 9.40
C TRP A 45 -8.74 -18.52 9.06
N ARG A 46 -9.36 -18.12 7.95
CA ARG A 46 -10.61 -18.69 7.46
C ARG A 46 -10.44 -20.02 6.76
N ASP A 47 -9.34 -20.24 6.05
CA ASP A 47 -9.02 -21.45 5.28
C ASP A 47 -7.54 -21.80 5.31
N LYS A 48 -7.18 -22.77 6.16
CA LYS A 48 -5.80 -23.20 6.40
C LYS A 48 -5.08 -23.76 5.16
N ARG A 49 -5.82 -24.15 4.11
CA ARG A 49 -5.23 -24.63 2.85
C ARG A 49 -4.32 -23.59 2.18
N PHE A 50 -4.50 -22.32 2.49
CA PHE A 50 -3.68 -21.21 1.95
C PHE A 50 -2.39 -20.93 2.75
N TRP A 51 -2.07 -21.73 3.78
CA TRP A 51 -0.82 -21.57 4.55
C TRP A 51 0.45 -21.49 3.68
N PRO A 52 0.62 -22.31 2.61
CA PRO A 52 1.78 -22.19 1.74
C PRO A 52 1.88 -20.82 1.05
N VAL A 53 0.74 -20.20 0.71
CA VAL A 53 0.70 -18.87 0.07
C VAL A 53 1.12 -17.79 1.06
N LEU A 54 0.65 -17.87 2.31
CA LEU A 54 1.10 -16.98 3.39
C LEU A 54 2.61 -17.10 3.61
N LEU A 55 3.14 -18.33 3.66
CA LEU A 55 4.57 -18.54 3.85
C LEU A 55 5.38 -17.96 2.69
N ALA A 56 4.96 -18.21 1.45
CA ALA A 56 5.60 -17.63 0.27
C ALA A 56 5.60 -16.10 0.31
N GLN A 57 4.46 -15.49 0.67
CA GLN A 57 4.36 -14.04 0.76
C GLN A 57 5.18 -13.45 1.91
N LEU A 58 5.26 -14.13 3.05
CA LEU A 58 6.12 -13.73 4.16
C LEU A 58 7.59 -13.77 3.77
N LEU A 59 8.02 -14.82 3.05
CA LEU A 59 9.39 -14.92 2.53
C LEU A 59 9.70 -13.80 1.52
N VAL A 60 8.77 -13.51 0.61
CA VAL A 60 8.89 -12.36 -0.30
C VAL A 60 8.99 -11.05 0.48
N PHE A 61 8.14 -10.85 1.49
CA PHE A 61 8.17 -9.64 2.33
C PHE A 61 9.52 -9.48 3.04
N LEU A 62 10.03 -10.53 3.68
CA LEU A 62 11.32 -10.48 4.38
C LEU A 62 12.49 -10.26 3.41
N PHE A 63 12.45 -10.89 2.23
CA PHE A 63 13.42 -10.67 1.17
C PHE A 63 13.41 -9.21 0.71
N LEU A 64 12.23 -8.65 0.44
CA LEU A 64 12.07 -7.25 0.08
C LEU A 64 12.56 -6.35 1.23
N LEU A 65 12.15 -6.56 2.48
CA LEU A 65 12.58 -5.71 3.60
C LEU A 65 14.11 -5.56 3.69
N ARG A 66 14.86 -6.62 3.34
CA ARG A 66 16.33 -6.62 3.39
C ARG A 66 17.00 -6.08 2.11
N HIS A 67 16.42 -6.33 0.94
CA HIS A 67 17.07 -6.08 -0.35
C HIS A 67 16.36 -5.03 -1.22
N PHE A 68 15.21 -4.53 -0.78
CA PHE A 68 14.40 -3.62 -1.56
C PHE A 68 15.01 -2.23 -1.53
N ARG A 69 15.69 -1.91 -2.63
CA ARG A 69 16.27 -0.61 -2.93
C ARG A 69 15.83 -0.24 -4.33
N LEU A 70 14.70 0.47 -4.43
CA LEU A 70 14.15 0.85 -5.74
C LEU A 70 14.77 2.13 -6.28
N GLY A 71 15.39 2.95 -5.41
CA GLY A 71 15.98 4.22 -5.81
C GLY A 71 14.99 5.09 -6.60
N ALA A 72 15.38 5.50 -7.81
CA ALA A 72 14.56 6.35 -8.67
C ALA A 72 13.18 5.74 -9.02
N ALA A 73 13.09 4.43 -9.23
CA ALA A 73 11.82 3.77 -9.54
C ALA A 73 10.82 3.85 -8.36
N GLY A 74 11.33 3.78 -7.13
CA GLY A 74 10.52 3.94 -5.92
C GLY A 74 10.01 5.38 -5.79
N GLN A 75 10.86 6.35 -6.11
CA GLN A 75 10.48 7.76 -6.13
C GLN A 75 9.43 8.07 -7.20
N HIS A 76 9.54 7.48 -8.40
CA HIS A 76 8.53 7.66 -9.46
C HIS A 76 7.15 7.17 -9.03
N PHE A 77 7.07 5.95 -8.50
CA PHE A 77 5.81 5.42 -7.98
C PHE A 77 5.24 6.26 -6.84
N TYR A 78 6.09 6.73 -5.93
CA TYR A 78 5.68 7.58 -4.82
C TYR A 78 5.12 8.92 -5.31
N ASN A 79 5.79 9.57 -6.25
CA ASN A 79 5.33 10.82 -6.85
C ASN A 79 4.01 10.64 -7.63
N TYR A 80 3.87 9.51 -8.34
CA TYR A 80 2.61 9.13 -8.98
C TYR A 80 1.48 9.03 -7.95
N ASN A 81 1.73 8.35 -6.82
CA ASN A 81 0.77 8.22 -5.72
C ASN A 81 0.33 9.59 -5.17
N ILE A 82 1.28 10.48 -4.87
CA ILE A 82 0.97 11.84 -4.42
C ILE A 82 0.10 12.57 -5.45
N THR A 83 0.48 12.52 -6.73
CA THR A 83 -0.24 13.20 -7.82
C THR A 83 -1.68 12.71 -7.92
N VAL A 84 -1.90 11.40 -7.80
CA VAL A 84 -3.25 10.81 -7.79
C VAL A 84 -4.06 11.31 -6.59
N LEU A 85 -3.47 11.29 -5.39
CA LEU A 85 -4.14 11.74 -4.15
C LEU A 85 -4.45 13.24 -4.18
N GLU A 86 -3.55 14.06 -4.69
CA GLU A 86 -3.77 15.50 -4.88
C GLU A 86 -4.87 15.78 -5.89
N LYS A 87 -4.87 15.08 -7.04
CA LYS A 87 -5.92 15.22 -8.05
C LYS A 87 -7.28 14.84 -7.47
N MET A 88 -7.36 13.73 -6.74
CA MET A 88 -8.58 13.32 -6.03
C MET A 88 -8.98 14.33 -4.95
N GLY A 89 -8.02 14.88 -4.20
CA GLY A 89 -8.27 15.91 -3.19
C GLY A 89 -8.85 17.20 -3.80
N ARG A 90 -8.37 17.59 -4.99
CA ARG A 90 -8.90 18.74 -5.74
C ARG A 90 -10.29 18.45 -6.31
N THR A 91 -10.52 17.27 -6.89
CA THR A 91 -11.83 16.93 -7.49
C THR A 91 -12.94 16.75 -6.46
N THR A 92 -12.61 16.27 -5.26
CA THR A 92 -13.58 16.06 -4.16
C THR A 92 -13.73 17.27 -3.25
N GLY A 93 -12.83 18.26 -3.33
CA GLY A 93 -12.77 19.40 -2.41
C GLY A 93 -12.28 19.07 -1.00
N LEU A 94 -11.94 17.80 -0.71
CA LEU A 94 -11.50 17.34 0.62
C LEU A 94 -10.05 17.70 0.93
N GLY A 95 -9.24 17.99 -0.10
CA GLY A 95 -7.81 18.25 0.02
C GLY A 95 -6.98 16.97 0.21
N TYR A 96 -5.66 17.10 -0.03
CA TYR A 96 -4.71 15.98 -0.02
C TYR A 96 -4.72 15.19 1.29
N VAL A 97 -4.65 15.87 2.45
CA VAL A 97 -4.53 15.20 3.76
C VAL A 97 -5.75 14.33 4.06
N ALA A 98 -6.96 14.80 3.76
CA ALA A 98 -8.19 14.03 3.96
C ALA A 98 -8.21 12.78 3.09
N VAL A 99 -7.92 12.95 1.79
CA VAL A 99 -7.92 11.85 0.83
C VAL A 99 -6.82 10.84 1.17
N SER A 100 -5.62 11.28 1.54
CA SER A 100 -4.53 10.40 1.97
C SER A 100 -4.90 9.56 3.19
N LEU A 101 -5.61 10.13 4.17
CA LEU A 101 -6.10 9.36 5.32
C LEU A 101 -7.22 8.39 4.94
N LEU A 102 -8.15 8.80 4.07
CA LEU A 102 -9.21 7.92 3.57
C LEU A 102 -8.62 6.76 2.78
N MET A 103 -7.73 7.02 1.83
CA MET A 103 -7.10 5.97 1.02
C MET A 103 -6.15 5.10 1.85
N GLY A 104 -5.37 5.70 2.75
CA GLY A 104 -4.36 4.99 3.53
C GLY A 104 -4.89 4.21 4.73
N VAL A 105 -6.06 4.58 5.28
CA VAL A 105 -6.64 3.94 6.47
C VAL A 105 -8.01 3.33 6.15
N LEU A 106 -8.92 4.11 5.58
CA LEU A 106 -10.31 3.67 5.42
C LEU A 106 -10.43 2.55 4.37
N ILE A 107 -9.73 2.66 3.22
CA ILE A 107 -9.78 1.58 2.20
C ILE A 107 -9.27 0.25 2.77
N PRO A 108 -8.08 0.15 3.39
CA PRO A 108 -7.64 -1.11 3.99
C PRO A 108 -8.65 -1.67 5.01
N VAL A 109 -9.24 -0.82 5.85
CA VAL A 109 -10.22 -1.22 6.87
C VAL A 109 -11.51 -1.75 6.23
N ILE A 110 -12.11 -1.00 5.29
CA ILE A 110 -13.32 -1.44 4.58
C ILE A 110 -13.05 -2.75 3.85
N SER A 111 -11.91 -2.83 3.19
CA SER A 111 -11.59 -3.98 2.37
C SER A 111 -11.35 -5.22 3.25
N LEU A 112 -10.74 -5.08 4.44
CA LEU A 112 -10.68 -6.15 5.45
C LEU A 112 -12.06 -6.56 5.96
N ALA A 113 -12.96 -5.60 6.21
CA ALA A 113 -14.33 -5.88 6.64
C ALA A 113 -15.12 -6.66 5.57
N LEU A 114 -14.96 -6.30 4.29
CA LEU A 114 -15.53 -7.03 3.17
C LEU A 114 -14.99 -8.46 3.10
N LEU A 115 -13.68 -8.66 3.30
CA LEU A 115 -13.07 -9.99 3.30
C LEU A 115 -13.54 -10.83 4.50
N LEU A 116 -13.84 -10.21 5.65
CA LEU A 116 -14.45 -10.87 6.81
C LEU A 116 -15.89 -11.33 6.50
N GLY A 117 -16.70 -10.46 5.90
CA GLY A 117 -18.11 -10.72 5.59
C GLY A 117 -18.34 -11.61 4.37
N ALA A 118 -17.41 -11.66 3.42
CA ALA A 118 -17.56 -12.44 2.20
C ALA A 118 -17.64 -13.96 2.49
N PRO A 119 -18.40 -14.77 1.73
CA PRO A 119 -18.37 -16.21 1.89
C PRO A 119 -16.97 -16.81 1.65
N ARG A 120 -16.60 -17.87 2.37
CA ARG A 120 -15.25 -18.46 2.35
C ARG A 120 -14.74 -18.79 0.93
N ARG A 121 -15.62 -19.28 0.05
CA ARG A 121 -15.31 -19.59 -1.35
C ARG A 121 -14.80 -18.38 -2.17
N TRP A 122 -15.17 -17.16 -1.78
CA TRP A 122 -14.76 -15.94 -2.48
C TRP A 122 -13.48 -15.32 -1.92
N ALA A 123 -13.06 -15.68 -0.70
CA ALA A 123 -11.94 -15.03 -0.03
C ALA A 123 -10.64 -15.09 -0.85
N ALA A 124 -10.35 -16.24 -1.47
CA ALA A 124 -9.19 -16.41 -2.34
C ALA A 124 -9.30 -15.58 -3.63
N GLY A 125 -10.48 -15.55 -4.25
CA GLY A 125 -10.72 -14.73 -5.45
C GLY A 125 -10.56 -13.23 -5.17
N LEU A 126 -11.12 -12.76 -4.06
CA LEU A 126 -10.97 -11.37 -3.62
C LEU A 126 -9.51 -11.00 -3.33
N TYR A 127 -8.76 -11.91 -2.69
CA TYR A 127 -7.33 -11.74 -2.47
C TYR A 127 -6.54 -11.65 -3.79
N LEU A 128 -6.82 -12.52 -4.76
CA LEU A 128 -6.15 -12.49 -6.07
C LEU A 128 -6.46 -11.20 -6.85
N VAL A 129 -7.72 -10.77 -6.87
CA VAL A 129 -8.12 -9.50 -7.50
C VAL A 129 -7.40 -8.32 -6.85
N PHE A 130 -7.30 -8.31 -5.53
CA PHE A 130 -6.59 -7.27 -4.80
C PHE A 130 -5.10 -7.22 -5.13
N VAL A 131 -4.42 -8.37 -5.11
CA VAL A 131 -2.99 -8.46 -5.49
C VAL A 131 -2.79 -8.02 -6.93
N ALA A 132 -3.65 -8.45 -7.87
CA ALA A 132 -3.57 -8.05 -9.26
C ALA A 132 -3.75 -6.54 -9.44
N ALA A 133 -4.70 -5.92 -8.72
CA ALA A 133 -4.91 -4.47 -8.74
C ALA A 133 -3.69 -3.71 -8.20
N LEU A 134 -3.08 -4.18 -7.10
CA LEU A 134 -1.87 -3.58 -6.56
C LEU A 134 -0.68 -3.68 -7.51
N VAL A 135 -0.48 -4.84 -8.16
CA VAL A 135 0.58 -5.03 -9.15
C VAL A 135 0.36 -4.10 -10.34
N ALA A 136 -0.86 -4.02 -10.87
CA ALA A 136 -1.19 -3.11 -11.96
C ALA A 136 -0.93 -1.64 -11.58
N TYR A 137 -1.36 -1.23 -10.39
CA TYR A 137 -1.13 0.12 -9.88
C TYR A 137 0.36 0.44 -9.70
N PHE A 138 1.14 -0.53 -9.21
CA PHE A 138 2.58 -0.40 -9.08
C PHE A 138 3.28 -0.24 -10.42
N LEU A 139 2.94 -1.07 -11.41
CA LEU A 139 3.49 -0.99 -12.76
C LEU A 139 3.16 0.35 -13.43
N LEU A 140 1.92 0.85 -13.28
CA LEU A 140 1.53 2.16 -13.77
C LEU A 140 2.38 3.27 -13.14
N GLY A 141 2.56 3.25 -11.81
CA GLY A 141 3.36 4.27 -11.13
C GLY A 141 4.86 4.19 -11.43
N GLN A 142 5.41 3.01 -11.74
CA GLN A 142 6.80 2.91 -12.21
C GLN A 142 7.01 3.55 -13.59
N SER A 143 6.02 3.40 -14.47
CA SER A 143 6.05 4.01 -15.80
C SER A 143 5.77 5.52 -15.80
N TYR A 144 5.49 6.09 -14.63
CA TYR A 144 5.23 7.51 -14.48
C TYR A 144 6.50 8.32 -14.73
N THR A 145 6.57 8.92 -15.91
CA THR A 145 7.46 10.04 -16.17
C THR A 145 6.72 11.31 -15.75
N ALA A 146 7.24 11.99 -14.73
CA ALA A 146 6.74 13.31 -14.37
C ALA A 146 6.95 14.23 -15.57
N MET A 147 5.92 14.43 -16.40
CA MET A 147 5.87 15.62 -17.24
C MET A 147 5.90 16.78 -16.26
N ALA A 148 6.97 17.57 -16.34
CA ALA A 148 7.28 18.69 -15.45
C ALA A 148 5.99 19.33 -14.93
N ALA A 149 5.69 19.10 -13.65
CA ALA A 149 4.67 19.91 -13.00
C ALA A 149 5.20 21.35 -13.02
N PRO A 150 4.51 22.29 -13.69
CA PRO A 150 4.95 23.68 -13.67
C PRO A 150 4.92 24.17 -12.22
N GLY A 151 6.08 24.59 -11.74
CA GLY A 151 6.32 25.41 -10.54
C GLY A 151 5.36 25.26 -9.36
N LEU A 152 5.82 24.57 -8.32
CA LEU A 152 5.59 25.04 -6.94
C LEU A 152 6.78 25.91 -6.52
#